data_AF-A0AA45QQS1-F1
#
_entry.id   AF-A0AA45QQS1-F1
#
_cell.length_a   1.000
_cell.length_b   1.000
_cell.length_c   1.000
_cell.angle_alpha   90.00
_cell.angle_beta   90.00
_cell.angle_gamma   90.00
#
_symmetry.space_group_name_H-M   'P 1'
#
loop_
_entity.id
_entity.type
_entity.pdbx_description
1 polymer ?
#
loop_
_entity_poly.entity_id
_entity_poly.type
_entity_poly.pdbx_seq_one_letter_code
_entity_poly.pdbx_strand_id
1 'polypeptide(L)'
;MKKLLLTTLIAGASIGFATTVHADTNVYRLYNPYTGEHFYTTSTTERTADINAGWANEGVGWNAPSKGVGVYRVYNPHAQGGDHYYTKSKYEAQSLVNKGWRWDNGARPVFYSGGKIPVYVAYNPNTMSGAHNYTGSLYEENSLIRNGWRYKAVAWQAVSLPRTPYSPNNPVLQEFANEMNSNKNSLLSNSDGTYRDVKASVSGNTLIVTFTLSDNYGTLSGADANDMKSQMRPSLEKLTTLFKDAGVANPSVRYIFDNANGTVALVVTYP
;
A
#
# COMPACT_ATOMS: atom_id res chain seq x y z
N MET A 1 35.09 -9.34 16.37
CA MET A 1 34.00 -9.24 15.38
C MET A 1 32.84 -8.50 16.05
N LYS A 2 32.59 -7.24 15.65
CA LYS A 2 31.46 -6.47 16.19
C LYS A 2 30.17 -7.20 15.79
N LYS A 3 29.32 -7.54 16.78
CA LYS A 3 28.01 -8.15 16.50
C LYS A 3 27.23 -7.17 15.61
N LEU A 4 26.94 -7.58 14.38
CA LEU A 4 26.14 -6.81 13.44
C LEU A 4 24.69 -6.78 13.95
N LEU A 5 24.35 -5.78 14.75
CA LEU A 5 22.99 -5.55 15.22
C LEU A 5 22.21 -4.79 14.14
N LEU A 6 21.70 -5.53 13.17
CA LEU A 6 20.74 -5.02 12.20
C LEU A 6 19.31 -5.08 12.79
N THR A 7 19.13 -4.45 13.94
CA THR A 7 17.82 -4.29 14.60
C THR A 7 17.31 -2.89 14.34
N THR A 8 16.71 -2.67 13.18
CA THR A 8 15.52 -1.82 12.96
C THR A 8 15.31 -1.65 11.47
N LEU A 9 14.32 -2.36 10.90
CA LEU A 9 13.50 -1.79 9.85
C LEU A 9 12.22 -2.61 9.64
N ILE A 10 11.12 -1.86 9.57
CA ILE A 10 9.84 -2.17 8.91
C ILE A 10 8.86 -3.05 9.71
N ALA A 11 7.84 -2.38 10.23
CA ALA A 11 6.61 -2.94 10.77
C ALA A 11 5.45 -2.77 9.77
N GLY A 12 4.78 -3.88 9.46
CA GLY A 12 3.42 -3.96 8.88
C GLY A 12 3.36 -3.77 7.35
N ALA A 13 2.62 -4.57 6.56
CA ALA A 13 1.43 -5.35 6.86
C ALA A 13 0.96 -6.18 5.64
N SER A 14 -0.22 -6.82 5.77
CA SER A 14 -0.70 -8.01 5.05
C SER A 14 -1.90 -7.98 4.09
N ILE A 15 -1.80 -8.64 2.90
CA ILE A 15 -2.78 -8.86 1.81
C ILE A 15 -2.61 -10.24 1.12
N GLY A 16 -3.70 -10.96 0.78
CA GLY A 16 -3.69 -12.17 -0.08
C GLY A 16 -4.77 -12.22 -1.20
N PHE A 17 -4.47 -12.84 -2.37
CA PHE A 17 -5.22 -12.79 -3.66
C PHE A 17 -5.80 -14.13 -4.18
N ALA A 18 -6.72 -14.08 -5.19
CA ALA A 18 -6.70 -14.84 -6.48
C ALA A 18 -8.02 -14.81 -7.34
N THR A 19 -7.83 -14.76 -8.67
CA THR A 19 -8.64 -15.12 -9.88
C THR A 19 -9.80 -14.25 -10.42
N THR A 20 -9.68 -14.00 -11.74
CA THR A 20 -10.37 -13.10 -12.69
C THR A 20 -11.82 -13.46 -13.05
N VAL A 21 -12.72 -12.45 -13.10
CA VAL A 21 -13.90 -12.42 -13.98
C VAL A 21 -14.29 -10.97 -14.33
N HIS A 22 -14.81 -10.77 -15.54
CA HIS A 22 -15.09 -9.53 -16.28
C HIS A 22 -15.83 -8.37 -15.58
N ALA A 23 -15.55 -7.17 -16.13
CA ALA A 23 -16.07 -5.82 -15.90
C ALA A 23 -15.58 -5.14 -14.61
N ASP A 24 -14.30 -4.74 -14.65
CA ASP A 24 -13.63 -3.88 -13.69
C ASP A 24 -14.09 -2.43 -13.86
N THR A 25 -14.87 -1.91 -12.92
CA THR A 25 -15.28 -0.51 -12.91
C THR A 25 -14.24 0.30 -12.14
N ASN A 26 -13.56 1.23 -12.81
CA ASN A 26 -12.63 2.14 -12.16
C ASN A 26 -13.35 2.94 -11.07
N VAL A 27 -12.82 2.91 -9.85
CA VAL A 27 -13.17 3.86 -8.80
C VAL A 27 -12.09 4.94 -8.79
N TYR A 28 -12.47 6.15 -9.18
CA TYR A 28 -11.61 7.33 -9.14
C TYR A 28 -11.50 7.86 -7.73
N ARG A 29 -10.30 8.29 -7.34
CA ARG A 29 -10.01 8.95 -6.07
C ARG A 29 -9.69 10.43 -6.34
N LEU A 30 -10.34 11.29 -5.57
CA LEU A 30 -10.16 12.73 -5.65
C LEU A 30 -9.90 13.28 -4.25
N TYR A 31 -9.00 14.25 -4.15
CA TYR A 31 -8.63 14.88 -2.89
C TYR A 31 -9.03 16.36 -2.90
N ASN A 32 -9.72 16.78 -1.84
CA ASN A 32 -10.03 18.19 -1.62
C ASN A 32 -8.93 18.83 -0.75
N PRO A 33 -8.06 19.69 -1.31
CA PRO A 33 -6.99 20.31 -0.55
C PRO A 33 -7.48 21.31 0.51
N TYR A 34 -8.73 21.78 0.41
CA TYR A 34 -9.29 22.75 1.35
C TYR A 34 -9.91 22.10 2.59
N THR A 35 -10.47 20.89 2.47
CA THR A 35 -11.15 20.19 3.57
C THR A 35 -10.38 18.97 4.08
N GLY A 36 -9.47 18.43 3.27
CA GLY A 36 -8.77 17.17 3.52
C GLY A 36 -9.60 15.92 3.17
N GLU A 37 -10.79 16.10 2.59
CA GLU A 37 -11.69 15.02 2.21
C GLU A 37 -11.17 14.25 0.98
N HIS A 38 -11.44 12.95 0.96
CA HIS A 38 -11.33 12.14 -0.25
C HIS A 38 -12.70 11.73 -0.76
N PHE A 39 -12.89 11.83 -2.08
CA PHE A 39 -14.10 11.41 -2.77
C PHE A 39 -13.81 10.26 -3.73
N TYR A 40 -14.72 9.29 -3.76
CA TYR A 40 -14.59 8.05 -4.51
C TYR A 40 -15.82 7.85 -5.39
N THR A 41 -15.59 7.74 -6.69
CA THR A 41 -16.68 7.61 -7.66
C THR A 41 -16.30 6.76 -8.86
N THR A 42 -17.26 6.01 -9.39
CA THR A 42 -17.15 5.36 -10.71
C THR A 42 -17.65 6.25 -11.85
N SER A 43 -18.30 7.38 -11.53
CA SER A 43 -18.84 8.34 -12.49
C SER A 43 -17.75 9.27 -12.98
N THR A 44 -17.46 9.20 -14.28
CA THR A 44 -16.57 10.16 -14.93
C THR A 44 -17.14 11.57 -14.94
N THR A 45 -18.47 11.72 -14.84
CA THR A 45 -19.16 13.01 -14.72
C THR A 45 -18.93 13.63 -13.35
N GLU A 46 -19.12 12.89 -12.26
CA GLU A 46 -18.85 13.40 -10.89
C GLU A 46 -17.37 13.76 -10.77
N ARG A 47 -16.47 12.87 -11.21
CA ARG A 47 -15.03 13.14 -11.24
C ARG A 47 -14.70 14.45 -11.96
N THR A 48 -15.26 14.66 -13.14
CA THR A 48 -15.01 15.89 -13.92
C THR A 48 -15.58 17.13 -13.21
N ALA A 49 -16.75 17.02 -12.59
CA ALA A 49 -17.36 18.11 -11.84
C ALA A 49 -16.51 18.53 -10.63
N ASP A 50 -16.00 17.57 -9.87
CA ASP A 50 -15.13 17.82 -8.71
C ASP A 50 -13.78 18.42 -9.13
N ILE A 51 -13.18 17.93 -10.23
CA ILE A 51 -11.96 18.54 -10.82
C ILE A 51 -12.22 20.00 -11.18
N ASN A 52 -13.34 20.29 -11.83
CA ASN A 52 -13.72 21.67 -12.17
C ASN A 52 -14.00 22.53 -10.94
N ALA A 53 -14.42 21.91 -9.83
CA ALA A 53 -14.60 22.56 -8.53
C ALA A 53 -13.29 22.70 -7.73
N GLY A 54 -12.14 22.29 -8.29
CA GLY A 54 -10.82 22.48 -7.70
C GLY A 54 -10.26 21.29 -6.91
N TRP A 55 -10.90 20.12 -6.98
CA TRP A 55 -10.38 18.90 -6.36
C TRP A 55 -9.20 18.33 -7.18
N ALA A 56 -8.19 17.81 -6.48
CA ALA A 56 -7.08 17.13 -7.10
C ALA A 56 -7.51 15.72 -7.55
N ASN A 57 -7.35 15.42 -8.84
CA ASN A 57 -7.54 14.06 -9.35
C ASN A 57 -6.31 13.21 -9.04
N GLU A 58 -6.47 12.23 -8.15
CA GLU A 58 -5.39 11.29 -7.78
C GLU A 58 -5.41 10.02 -8.64
N GLY A 59 -6.34 9.93 -9.60
CA GLY A 59 -6.44 8.85 -10.55
C GLY A 59 -7.39 7.74 -10.09
N VAL A 60 -7.13 6.52 -10.53
CA VAL A 60 -7.92 5.34 -10.17
C VAL A 60 -7.39 4.81 -8.84
N GLY A 61 -8.21 4.74 -7.79
CA GLY A 61 -7.81 4.15 -6.52
C GLY A 61 -7.83 2.63 -6.55
N TRP A 62 -8.85 2.04 -7.18
CA TRP A 62 -8.97 0.59 -7.42
C TRP A 62 -10.02 0.29 -8.49
N ASN A 63 -10.09 -0.98 -8.89
CA ASN A 63 -11.12 -1.53 -9.74
C ASN A 63 -12.16 -2.28 -8.91
N ALA A 64 -13.40 -1.84 -8.95
CA ALA A 64 -14.54 -2.51 -8.32
C ALA A 64 -15.15 -3.55 -9.30
N PRO A 65 -15.71 -4.67 -8.81
CA PRO A 65 -16.45 -5.58 -9.68
C PRO A 65 -17.78 -4.95 -10.14
N SER A 66 -18.29 -5.42 -11.28
CA SER A 66 -19.61 -5.03 -11.79
C SER A 66 -20.80 -5.46 -10.91
N LYS A 67 -20.60 -6.43 -10.01
CA LYS A 67 -21.58 -6.94 -9.06
C LYS A 67 -20.90 -7.45 -7.79
N GLY A 68 -21.64 -7.51 -6.69
CA GLY A 68 -21.13 -8.00 -5.42
C GLY A 68 -21.90 -7.40 -4.23
N VAL A 69 -21.21 -7.20 -3.11
CA VAL A 69 -21.79 -6.51 -1.95
C VAL A 69 -21.82 -5.02 -2.24
N GLY A 70 -22.99 -4.38 -2.25
CA GLY A 70 -23.08 -2.95 -2.52
C GLY A 70 -22.33 -2.11 -1.48
N VAL A 71 -21.57 -1.12 -1.94
CA VAL A 71 -21.00 -0.06 -1.10
C VAL A 71 -21.85 1.18 -1.26
N TYR A 72 -22.36 1.68 -0.14
CA TYR A 72 -23.24 2.82 -0.05
C TYR A 72 -22.46 4.05 0.39
N ARG A 73 -22.78 5.19 -0.22
CA ARG A 73 -22.23 6.50 0.13
C ARG A 73 -23.31 7.34 0.81
N VAL A 74 -22.95 7.98 1.91
CA VAL A 74 -23.79 8.98 2.59
C VAL A 74 -22.99 10.25 2.77
N TYR A 75 -23.69 11.38 2.69
CA TYR A 75 -23.11 12.71 2.81
C TYR A 75 -23.52 13.36 4.13
N ASN A 76 -22.55 13.93 4.85
CA ASN A 76 -22.77 14.72 6.04
C ASN A 76 -22.84 16.21 5.69
N PRO A 77 -24.02 16.84 5.62
CA PRO A 77 -24.14 18.27 5.37
C PRO A 77 -23.72 19.13 6.58
N HIS A 78 -23.52 18.53 7.75
CA HIS A 78 -23.17 19.23 8.98
C HIS A 78 -21.65 19.30 9.21
N ALA A 79 -20.87 18.52 8.46
CA ALA A 79 -19.42 18.63 8.43
C ALA A 79 -19.00 19.93 7.73
N GLN A 80 -18.01 20.65 8.27
CA GLN A 80 -17.53 21.88 7.65
C GLN A 80 -16.82 21.54 6.33
N GLY A 81 -17.41 21.95 5.21
CA GLY A 81 -16.95 21.59 3.86
C GLY A 81 -17.59 20.31 3.29
N GLY A 82 -18.44 19.63 4.07
CA GLY A 82 -19.01 18.33 3.70
C GLY A 82 -18.09 17.15 4.06
N ASP A 83 -18.68 15.97 4.22
CA ASP A 83 -17.94 14.71 4.36
C ASP A 83 -18.74 13.55 3.74
N HIS A 84 -18.06 12.65 3.04
CA HIS A 84 -18.64 11.43 2.52
C HIS A 84 -18.14 10.21 3.29
N TYR A 85 -19.10 9.38 3.72
CA TYR A 85 -18.80 8.09 4.33
C TYR A 85 -19.28 6.94 3.45
N TYR A 86 -18.48 5.87 3.41
CA TYR A 86 -18.69 4.73 2.55
C TYR A 86 -18.76 3.45 3.39
N THR A 87 -19.80 2.65 3.19
CA THR A 87 -19.97 1.41 3.94
C THR A 87 -20.65 0.32 3.12
N LYS A 88 -20.29 -0.94 3.38
CA LYS A 88 -21.03 -2.11 2.88
C LYS A 88 -22.37 -2.33 3.61
N SER A 89 -22.53 -1.73 4.79
CA SER A 89 -23.70 -1.92 5.63
C SER A 89 -24.75 -0.86 5.29
N LYS A 90 -25.79 -1.26 4.54
CA LYS A 90 -26.94 -0.39 4.31
C LYS A 90 -27.60 0.05 5.63
N TYR A 91 -27.55 -0.80 6.65
CA TYR A 91 -28.05 -0.50 7.99
C TYR A 91 -27.25 0.62 8.68
N GLU A 92 -25.92 0.58 8.59
CA GLU A 92 -25.06 1.64 9.12
C GLU A 92 -25.31 2.97 8.42
N ALA A 93 -25.36 2.95 7.09
CA ALA A 93 -25.70 4.14 6.30
C ALA A 93 -27.09 4.68 6.66
N GLN A 94 -28.10 3.82 6.84
CA GLN A 94 -29.42 4.25 7.31
C GLN A 94 -29.38 4.84 8.73
N SER A 95 -28.56 4.28 9.63
CA SER A 95 -28.38 4.84 10.97
C SER A 95 -27.75 6.24 10.93
N LEU A 96 -26.86 6.53 9.98
CA LEU A 96 -26.29 7.87 9.79
C LEU A 96 -27.33 8.82 9.20
N VAL A 97 -28.14 8.36 8.25
CA VAL A 97 -29.25 9.15 7.68
C VAL A 97 -30.27 9.52 8.75
N ASN A 98 -30.60 8.60 9.66
CA ASN A 98 -31.47 8.89 10.81
C ASN A 98 -30.87 9.93 11.77
N LYS A 99 -29.55 10.18 11.70
CA LYS A 99 -28.84 11.22 12.45
C LYS A 99 -28.64 12.51 11.64
N GLY A 100 -29.31 12.67 10.50
CA GLY A 100 -29.29 13.90 9.68
C GLY A 100 -28.38 13.85 8.47
N TRP A 101 -27.69 12.73 8.22
CA TRP A 101 -26.93 12.55 6.97
C TRP A 101 -27.89 12.35 5.79
N ARG A 102 -27.38 12.52 4.57
CA ARG A 102 -28.15 12.35 3.34
C ARG A 102 -27.69 11.10 2.60
N TRP A 103 -28.65 10.36 2.07
CA TRP A 103 -28.35 9.33 1.08
C TRP A 103 -27.77 9.97 -0.17
N ASP A 104 -26.70 9.39 -0.68
CA ASP A 104 -26.24 9.65 -2.02
C ASP A 104 -26.72 8.57 -2.99
N ASN A 105 -26.67 8.85 -4.30
CA ASN A 105 -27.08 7.94 -5.37
C ASN A 105 -28.47 7.32 -5.14
N GLY A 106 -29.39 8.05 -4.51
CA GLY A 106 -30.74 7.57 -4.17
C GLY A 106 -30.76 6.31 -3.31
N ALA A 107 -29.81 6.15 -2.38
CA ALA A 107 -29.64 4.97 -1.52
C ALA A 107 -29.29 3.67 -2.27
N ARG A 108 -28.86 3.79 -3.53
CA ARG A 108 -28.31 2.69 -4.33
C ARG A 108 -26.80 2.61 -4.13
N PRO A 109 -26.19 1.43 -4.27
CA PRO A 109 -24.73 1.31 -4.21
C PRO A 109 -24.05 2.22 -5.24
N VAL A 110 -22.99 2.92 -4.82
CA VAL A 110 -22.14 3.73 -5.73
C VAL A 110 -21.12 2.87 -6.47
N PHE A 111 -20.76 1.72 -5.89
CA PHE A 111 -20.00 0.65 -6.51
C PHE A 111 -20.22 -0.64 -5.70
N TYR A 112 -19.61 -1.74 -6.14
CA TYR A 112 -19.69 -3.02 -5.45
C TYR A 112 -18.34 -3.41 -4.86
N SER A 113 -18.41 -4.25 -3.83
CA SER A 113 -17.28 -4.96 -3.26
C SER A 113 -17.27 -6.40 -3.73
N GLY A 114 -16.08 -6.89 -4.06
CA GLY A 114 -15.78 -8.27 -4.43
C GLY A 114 -14.36 -8.37 -4.97
N GLY A 115 -13.89 -9.60 -5.20
CA GLY A 115 -12.47 -9.86 -5.45
C GLY A 115 -11.72 -10.19 -4.16
N LYS A 116 -10.39 -10.08 -4.19
CA LYS A 116 -9.52 -10.49 -3.07
C LYS A 116 -8.59 -9.38 -2.59
N ILE A 117 -8.70 -8.17 -3.15
CA ILE A 117 -7.85 -7.05 -2.75
C ILE A 117 -8.51 -6.22 -1.66
N PRO A 118 -7.95 -6.15 -0.45
CA PRO A 118 -8.52 -5.32 0.59
C PRO A 118 -8.32 -3.84 0.24
N VAL A 119 -9.38 -3.07 0.43
CA VAL A 119 -9.34 -1.61 0.54
C VAL A 119 -9.49 -1.29 2.03
N TYR A 120 -8.47 -0.66 2.57
CA TYR A 120 -8.41 -0.22 3.95
C TYR A 120 -9.12 1.10 4.11
N VAL A 121 -9.64 1.36 5.31
CA VAL A 121 -10.10 2.68 5.72
C VAL A 121 -9.25 3.17 6.88
N ALA A 122 -8.91 4.45 6.85
CA ALA A 122 -8.42 5.20 8.00
C ALA A 122 -9.27 6.46 8.18
N TYR A 123 -9.49 6.86 9.42
CA TYR A 123 -10.24 8.06 9.79
C TYR A 123 -9.33 9.08 10.45
N ASN A 124 -9.40 10.34 10.01
CA ASN A 124 -8.69 11.43 10.64
C ASN A 124 -9.56 12.15 11.68
N PRO A 125 -9.29 12.02 12.99
CA PRO A 125 -10.03 12.75 14.02
C PRO A 125 -9.72 14.25 14.04
N ASN A 126 -8.69 14.71 13.33
CA ASN A 126 -8.18 16.08 13.40
C ASN A 126 -8.55 16.94 12.18
N THR A 127 -9.31 16.42 11.21
CA THR A 127 -9.77 17.20 10.05
C THR A 127 -11.12 17.83 10.28
N MET A 128 -11.38 18.91 9.55
CA MET A 128 -12.62 19.69 9.65
C MET A 128 -13.86 18.90 9.23
N SER A 129 -13.72 17.93 8.31
CA SER A 129 -14.82 17.11 7.82
C SER A 129 -15.01 15.80 8.61
N GLY A 130 -13.99 15.31 9.32
CA GLY A 130 -13.91 13.91 9.76
C GLY A 130 -13.45 12.97 8.64
N ALA A 131 -12.57 13.45 7.77
CA ALA A 131 -12.08 12.79 6.56
C ALA A 131 -11.72 11.31 6.77
N HIS A 132 -12.25 10.48 5.87
CA HIS A 132 -11.86 9.09 5.71
C HIS A 132 -10.97 8.95 4.48
N ASN A 133 -9.91 8.14 4.57
CA ASN A 133 -9.14 7.68 3.42
C ASN A 133 -9.44 6.21 3.19
N TYR A 134 -9.75 5.87 1.94
CA TYR A 134 -9.89 4.50 1.47
C TYR A 134 -8.79 4.18 0.47
N THR A 135 -8.04 3.11 0.73
CA THR A 135 -6.86 2.80 -0.09
C THR A 135 -6.59 1.31 -0.21
N GLY A 136 -6.18 0.89 -1.41
CA GLY A 136 -5.55 -0.42 -1.60
C GLY A 136 -4.08 -0.46 -1.18
N SER A 137 -3.48 0.70 -0.92
CA SER A 137 -2.09 0.81 -0.49
C SER A 137 -2.01 0.69 1.02
N LEU A 138 -1.58 -0.50 1.46
CA LEU A 138 -1.33 -0.74 2.87
C LEU A 138 -0.18 0.10 3.44
N TYR A 139 0.71 0.56 2.57
CA TYR A 139 1.74 1.53 2.93
C TYR A 139 1.12 2.89 3.30
N GLU A 140 0.24 3.42 2.45
CA GLU A 140 -0.49 4.66 2.72
C GLU A 140 -1.30 4.54 4.01
N GLU A 141 -2.05 3.44 4.18
CA GLU A 141 -2.80 3.14 5.40
C GLU A 141 -1.89 3.18 6.65
N ASN A 142 -0.77 2.45 6.64
CA ASN A 142 0.16 2.45 7.77
C ASN A 142 0.78 3.82 8.03
N SER A 143 1.01 4.61 6.99
CA SER A 143 1.51 5.99 7.11
C SER A 143 0.49 6.88 7.82
N LEU A 144 -0.79 6.81 7.42
CA LEU A 144 -1.88 7.57 8.05
C LEU A 144 -1.99 7.24 9.54
N ILE A 145 -1.97 5.95 9.89
CA ILE A 145 -2.04 5.52 11.30
C ILE A 145 -0.83 6.01 12.11
N ARG A 146 0.39 5.96 11.56
CA ARG A 146 1.58 6.55 12.22
C ARG A 146 1.44 8.05 12.44
N ASN A 147 0.76 8.74 11.53
CA ASN A 147 0.45 10.16 11.61
C ASN A 147 -0.80 10.48 12.45
N GLY A 148 -1.29 9.53 13.25
CA GLY A 148 -2.35 9.76 14.22
C GLY A 148 -3.78 9.51 13.73
N TRP A 149 -3.95 9.00 12.50
CA TRP A 149 -5.26 8.54 12.03
C TRP A 149 -5.66 7.26 12.77
N ARG A 150 -6.95 6.96 12.79
CA ARG A 150 -7.56 5.83 13.53
C ARG A 150 -8.27 4.87 12.57
N TYR A 151 -8.78 3.76 13.11
CA TYR A 151 -9.66 2.80 12.44
C TYR A 151 -9.04 1.98 11.31
N LYS A 152 -7.83 1.44 11.50
CA LYS A 152 -7.19 0.49 10.57
C LYS A 152 -8.01 -0.78 10.37
N ALA A 153 -8.91 -0.75 9.39
CA ALA A 153 -9.85 -1.84 9.10
C ALA A 153 -9.97 -2.06 7.60
N VAL A 154 -10.34 -3.28 7.21
CA VAL A 154 -10.71 -3.58 5.83
C VAL A 154 -12.14 -3.12 5.62
N ALA A 155 -12.32 -2.05 4.85
CA ALA A 155 -13.64 -1.52 4.53
C ALA A 155 -14.36 -2.45 3.53
N TRP A 156 -13.64 -2.87 2.48
CA TRP A 156 -14.18 -3.78 1.46
C TRP A 156 -13.08 -4.47 0.64
N GLN A 157 -13.51 -5.34 -0.28
CA GLN A 157 -12.66 -6.00 -1.28
C GLN A 157 -12.87 -5.38 -2.66
N ALA A 158 -11.79 -5.30 -3.44
CA ALA A 158 -11.69 -4.85 -4.82
C ALA A 158 -11.12 -5.97 -5.72
N VAL A 159 -11.23 -5.80 -7.05
CA VAL A 159 -10.72 -6.76 -8.05
C VAL A 159 -9.22 -6.57 -8.28
N SER A 160 -8.79 -5.33 -8.45
CA SER A 160 -7.38 -4.97 -8.68
C SER A 160 -7.09 -3.52 -8.28
N LEU A 161 -5.81 -3.19 -8.16
CA LEU A 161 -5.31 -1.82 -8.01
C LEU A 161 -4.90 -1.28 -9.40
N PRO A 162 -4.89 0.05 -9.60
CA PRO A 162 -4.39 0.65 -10.84
C PRO A 162 -3.03 0.09 -11.24
N ARG A 163 -2.92 -0.40 -12.48
CA ARG A 163 -1.63 -0.54 -13.16
C ARG A 163 -1.29 0.81 -13.75
N THR A 164 -0.14 1.40 -13.38
CA THR A 164 0.34 2.56 -14.13
C THR A 164 0.56 2.12 -15.59
N PRO A 165 0.14 2.90 -16.60
CA PRO A 165 0.20 2.49 -18.02
C PRO A 165 1.61 2.28 -18.57
N TYR A 166 2.65 2.46 -17.75
CA TYR A 166 4.04 2.34 -18.14
C TYR A 166 4.83 1.52 -17.11
N SER A 167 4.46 0.27 -16.90
CA SER A 167 5.48 -0.71 -16.50
C SER A 167 5.02 -2.15 -16.74
N PRO A 168 5.84 -3.00 -17.39
CA PRO A 168 5.68 -4.46 -17.37
C PRO A 168 5.95 -5.07 -15.97
N ASN A 169 6.19 -4.24 -14.95
CA ASN A 169 6.49 -4.60 -13.58
C ASN A 169 5.28 -4.42 -12.65
N ASN A 170 5.19 -5.25 -11.61
CA ASN A 170 4.16 -5.14 -10.59
C ASN A 170 4.19 -3.74 -9.92
N PRO A 171 3.10 -2.95 -10.01
CA PRO A 171 3.10 -1.55 -9.56
C PRO A 171 3.34 -1.40 -8.06
N VAL A 172 2.90 -2.37 -7.24
CA VAL A 172 3.12 -2.38 -5.79
C VAL A 172 4.61 -2.60 -5.48
N LEU A 173 5.25 -3.53 -6.21
CA LEU A 173 6.69 -3.73 -6.06
C LEU A 173 7.46 -2.51 -6.56
N GLN A 174 6.93 -1.82 -7.57
CA GLN A 174 7.58 -0.65 -8.16
C GLN A 174 7.52 0.55 -7.20
N GLU A 175 6.39 0.74 -6.51
CA GLU A 175 6.27 1.72 -5.44
C GLU A 175 7.24 1.41 -4.30
N PHE A 176 7.31 0.15 -3.85
CA PHE A 176 8.26 -0.27 -2.82
C PHE A 176 9.71 -0.03 -3.24
N ALA A 177 10.05 -0.34 -4.50
CA ALA A 177 11.37 -0.08 -5.04
C ALA A 177 11.70 1.42 -5.08
N ASN A 178 10.74 2.25 -5.52
CA ASN A 178 10.90 3.70 -5.56
C ASN A 178 11.12 4.26 -4.15
N GLU A 179 10.33 3.83 -3.16
CA GLU A 179 10.45 4.28 -1.77
C GLU A 179 11.81 3.92 -1.17
N MET A 180 12.27 2.68 -1.37
CA MET A 180 13.58 2.25 -0.89
C MET A 180 14.72 3.06 -1.53
N ASN A 181 14.59 3.39 -2.82
CA ASN A 181 15.55 4.25 -3.50
C ASN A 181 15.49 5.69 -2.98
N SER A 182 14.30 6.24 -2.70
CA SER A 182 14.14 7.58 -2.12
C SER A 182 14.67 7.67 -0.68
N ASN A 183 14.54 6.60 0.11
CA ASN A 183 15.01 6.52 1.49
C ASN A 183 16.44 6.00 1.64
N LYS A 184 17.15 5.78 0.54
CA LYS A 184 18.52 5.19 0.50
C LYS A 184 19.46 5.79 1.54
N ASN A 185 19.49 7.11 1.71
CA ASN A 185 20.41 7.76 2.64
C ASN A 185 20.16 7.36 4.11
N SER A 186 18.89 7.22 4.50
CA SER A 186 18.53 6.75 5.84
C SER A 186 18.89 5.29 6.05
N LEU A 187 18.69 4.45 5.02
CA LEU A 187 19.10 3.05 5.04
C LEU A 187 20.61 2.91 5.21
N LEU A 188 21.39 3.74 4.51
CA LEU A 188 22.85 3.75 4.60
C LEU A 188 23.33 4.25 5.97
N SER A 189 22.76 5.32 6.53
CA SER A 189 23.14 5.82 7.85
C SER A 189 22.88 4.78 8.95
N ASN A 190 21.79 4.02 8.84
CA ASN A 190 21.45 2.98 9.81
C ASN A 190 22.29 1.71 9.67
N SER A 191 23.08 1.59 8.61
CA SER A 191 23.97 0.44 8.39
C SER A 191 25.28 0.51 9.17
N ASP A 192 25.54 1.60 9.92
CA ASP A 192 26.79 1.83 10.65
C ASP A 192 28.04 1.67 9.76
N GLY A 193 27.93 2.15 8.51
CA GLY A 193 29.02 2.08 7.51
C GLY A 193 29.24 0.71 6.89
N THR A 194 28.35 -0.26 7.12
CA THR A 194 28.42 -1.60 6.51
C THR A 194 28.19 -1.56 5.00
N TYR A 195 27.24 -0.72 4.56
CA TYR A 195 26.90 -0.58 3.14
C TYR A 195 27.20 0.83 2.63
N ARG A 196 27.64 0.95 1.38
CA ARG A 196 27.86 2.23 0.67
C ARG A 196 26.77 2.55 -0.33
N ASP A 197 25.98 1.56 -0.76
CA ASP A 197 24.89 1.75 -1.70
C ASP A 197 23.72 0.80 -1.39
N VAL A 198 22.50 1.26 -1.69
CA VAL A 198 21.27 0.45 -1.68
C VAL A 198 20.47 0.82 -2.92
N LYS A 199 20.04 -0.17 -3.69
CA LYS A 199 19.20 0.01 -4.87
C LYS A 199 18.09 -1.02 -4.89
N ALA A 200 16.87 -0.60 -5.18
CA ALA A 200 15.75 -1.49 -5.40
C ALA A 200 15.25 -1.39 -6.84
N SER A 201 14.88 -2.54 -7.41
CA SER A 201 14.33 -2.64 -8.76
C SER A 201 13.29 -3.74 -8.84
N VAL A 202 12.48 -3.70 -9.90
CA VAL A 202 11.44 -4.69 -10.14
C VAL A 202 11.61 -5.30 -11.51
N SER A 203 11.36 -6.60 -11.59
CA SER A 203 11.24 -7.34 -12.84
C SER A 203 10.05 -8.27 -12.74
N GLY A 204 8.95 -7.92 -13.43
CA GLY A 204 7.68 -8.65 -13.33
C GLY A 204 7.15 -8.69 -11.89
N ASN A 205 7.03 -9.90 -11.34
CA ASN A 205 6.62 -10.16 -9.95
C ASN A 205 7.82 -10.38 -9.00
N THR A 206 9.02 -9.94 -9.38
CA THR A 206 10.21 -10.04 -8.53
C THR A 206 10.67 -8.65 -8.11
N LEU A 207 10.80 -8.46 -6.80
CA LEU A 207 11.50 -7.32 -6.22
C LEU A 207 12.95 -7.74 -5.95
N ILE A 208 13.88 -6.91 -6.38
CA ILE A 208 15.31 -7.08 -6.15
C ILE A 208 15.81 -5.88 -5.37
N VAL A 209 16.43 -6.11 -4.22
CA VAL A 209 17.07 -5.07 -3.42
C VAL A 209 18.54 -5.42 -3.28
N THR A 210 19.41 -4.59 -3.84
CA THR A 210 20.85 -4.77 -3.82
C THR A 210 21.47 -3.82 -2.80
N PHE A 211 22.20 -4.39 -1.85
CA PHE A 211 23.09 -3.69 -0.94
C PHE A 211 24.52 -3.87 -1.40
N THR A 212 25.30 -2.79 -1.44
CA THR A 212 26.72 -2.83 -1.80
C THR A 212 27.54 -2.57 -0.55
N LEU A 213 28.45 -3.48 -0.19
CA LEU A 213 29.33 -3.36 0.97
C LEU A 213 30.23 -2.12 0.85
N SER A 214 30.59 -1.50 1.96
CA SER A 214 31.59 -0.43 1.94
C SER A 214 32.99 -0.96 1.60
N ASP A 215 33.86 -0.09 1.09
CA ASP A 215 35.18 -0.48 0.57
C ASP A 215 36.05 -1.15 1.65
N ASN A 216 35.81 -0.82 2.92
CA ASN A 216 36.49 -1.41 4.08
C ASN A 216 36.20 -2.90 4.29
N TYR A 217 35.15 -3.44 3.66
CA TYR A 217 34.82 -4.87 3.69
C TYR A 217 35.35 -5.63 2.47
N GLY A 218 35.81 -4.92 1.41
CA GLY A 218 36.41 -5.51 0.21
C GLY A 218 35.59 -6.64 -0.44
N THR A 219 36.30 -7.56 -1.10
CA THR A 219 35.78 -8.87 -1.53
C THR A 219 35.83 -9.82 -0.34
N LEU A 220 34.69 -10.41 0.06
CA LEU A 220 34.68 -11.36 1.17
C LEU A 220 35.32 -12.69 0.75
N SER A 221 35.95 -13.39 1.68
CA SER A 221 36.34 -14.78 1.41
C SER A 221 35.09 -15.66 1.24
N GLY A 222 35.23 -16.84 0.61
CA GLY A 222 34.12 -17.79 0.50
C GLY A 222 33.57 -18.24 1.86
N ALA A 223 34.42 -18.28 2.90
CA ALA A 223 34.02 -18.61 4.26
C ALA A 223 33.22 -17.47 4.90
N ASP A 224 33.67 -16.23 4.76
CA ASP A 224 33.00 -15.05 5.32
C ASP A 224 31.64 -14.82 4.65
N ALA A 225 31.54 -15.07 3.34
CA ALA A 225 30.27 -15.03 2.61
C ALA A 225 29.25 -16.06 3.12
N ASN A 226 29.71 -17.28 3.46
CA ASN A 226 28.86 -18.33 4.01
C ASN A 226 28.46 -18.04 5.45
N ASP A 227 29.37 -17.51 6.26
CA ASP A 227 29.06 -17.06 7.62
C ASP A 227 28.02 -15.93 7.59
N MET A 228 28.18 -14.94 6.72
CA MET A 228 27.22 -13.86 6.55
C MET A 228 25.84 -14.38 6.11
N LYS A 229 25.78 -15.32 5.16
CA LYS A 229 24.51 -15.99 4.78
C LYS A 229 23.84 -16.68 5.97
N SER A 230 24.62 -17.37 6.81
CA SER A 230 24.13 -18.04 8.02
C SER A 230 23.54 -17.03 9.01
N GLN A 231 24.25 -15.92 9.24
CA GLN A 231 23.80 -14.84 10.12
C GLN A 231 22.52 -14.15 9.62
N MET A 232 22.32 -14.08 8.30
CA MET A 232 21.13 -13.48 7.68
C MET A 232 19.91 -14.41 7.64
N ARG A 233 20.08 -15.73 7.84
CA ARG A 233 18.99 -16.70 7.77
C ARG A 233 17.83 -16.41 8.75
N PRO A 234 18.05 -16.06 10.03
CA PRO A 234 16.95 -15.71 10.93
C PRO A 234 16.16 -14.48 10.44
N SER A 235 16.85 -13.50 9.85
CA SER A 235 16.20 -12.34 9.22
C SER A 235 15.39 -12.75 8.00
N LEU A 236 15.86 -13.73 7.23
CA LEU A 236 15.12 -14.29 6.09
C LEU A 236 13.84 -15.01 6.52
N GLU A 237 13.90 -15.81 7.58
CA GLU A 237 12.74 -16.51 8.14
C GLU A 237 11.74 -15.51 8.72
N LYS A 238 12.23 -14.48 9.41
CA LYS A 238 11.41 -13.39 9.91
C LYS A 238 10.78 -12.58 8.77
N LEU A 239 11.51 -12.27 7.70
CA LEU A 239 10.98 -11.61 6.51
C LEU A 239 9.95 -12.48 5.80
N THR A 240 10.24 -13.77 5.61
CA THR A 240 9.29 -14.73 5.02
C THR A 240 8.01 -14.81 5.85
N THR A 241 8.14 -14.83 7.18
CA THR A 241 7.00 -14.81 8.11
C THR A 241 6.25 -13.49 8.04
N LEU A 242 6.96 -12.35 8.03
CA LEU A 242 6.38 -11.03 7.81
C LEU A 242 5.59 -10.98 6.51
N PHE A 243 6.10 -11.52 5.40
CA PHE A 243 5.38 -11.60 4.13
C PHE A 243 4.23 -12.63 4.14
N LYS A 244 4.26 -13.67 4.96
CA LYS A 244 3.13 -14.60 5.13
C LYS A 244 2.03 -14.02 6.01
N ASP A 245 2.41 -13.43 7.13
CA ASP A 245 1.53 -12.68 8.03
C ASP A 245 0.89 -11.57 7.24
N ALA A 246 1.76 -10.84 6.52
CA ALA A 246 1.72 -10.32 5.15
C ALA A 246 0.63 -10.71 4.14
N GLY A 247 -0.11 -11.78 4.37
CA GLY A 247 -1.09 -12.35 3.44
C GLY A 247 -0.49 -12.84 2.11
N VAL A 248 0.82 -12.65 1.87
CA VAL A 248 1.47 -13.12 0.65
C VAL A 248 1.52 -14.64 0.74
N ALA A 249 0.80 -15.29 -0.17
CA ALA A 249 0.82 -16.73 -0.25
C ALA A 249 2.16 -17.19 -0.85
N ASN A 250 2.92 -17.98 -0.10
CA ASN A 250 4.14 -18.64 -0.55
C ASN A 250 5.24 -17.72 -1.14
N PRO A 251 5.65 -16.63 -0.45
CA PRO A 251 6.74 -15.79 -0.92
C PRO A 251 8.05 -16.59 -0.96
N SER A 252 8.77 -16.50 -2.08
CA SER A 252 10.15 -17.01 -2.17
C SER A 252 11.10 -15.86 -1.87
N VAL A 253 11.66 -15.84 -0.66
CA VAL A 253 12.68 -14.86 -0.26
C VAL A 253 14.04 -15.55 -0.28
N ARG A 254 15.04 -14.96 -0.95
CA ARG A 254 16.42 -15.46 -0.96
C ARG A 254 17.43 -14.33 -1.00
N TYR A 255 18.59 -14.55 -0.41
CA TYR A 255 19.75 -13.69 -0.60
C TYR A 255 20.68 -14.28 -1.66
N ILE A 256 21.14 -13.44 -2.58
CA ILE A 256 22.21 -13.74 -3.52
C ILE A 256 23.39 -12.86 -3.12
N PHE A 257 24.50 -13.50 -2.76
CA PHE A 257 25.74 -12.79 -2.50
C PHE A 257 26.64 -12.90 -3.73
N ASP A 258 26.87 -11.77 -4.40
CA ASP A 258 27.84 -11.67 -5.46
C ASP A 258 29.14 -11.12 -4.88
N ASN A 259 30.05 -12.05 -4.64
CA ASN A 259 31.29 -11.81 -3.96
C ASN A 259 32.26 -10.97 -4.81
N ALA A 260 32.20 -11.09 -6.14
CA ALA A 260 33.08 -10.37 -7.05
C ALA A 260 32.91 -8.85 -6.96
N ASN A 261 31.68 -8.41 -6.72
CA ASN A 261 31.32 -6.98 -6.68
C ASN A 261 30.97 -6.50 -5.25
N GLY A 262 31.09 -7.37 -4.25
CA GLY A 262 30.77 -7.07 -2.85
C GLY A 262 29.29 -6.74 -2.63
N THR A 263 28.38 -7.37 -3.39
CA THR A 263 26.94 -7.06 -3.33
C THR A 263 26.14 -8.18 -2.69
N VAL A 264 25.11 -7.79 -1.94
CA VAL A 264 24.10 -8.69 -1.37
C VAL A 264 22.75 -8.29 -1.95
N ALA A 265 22.15 -9.15 -2.75
CA ALA A 265 20.81 -8.96 -3.28
C ALA A 265 19.79 -9.74 -2.45
N LEU A 266 18.80 -9.06 -1.88
CA LEU A 266 17.55 -9.66 -1.44
C LEU A 266 16.62 -9.80 -2.64
N VAL A 267 16.27 -11.03 -2.99
CA VAL A 267 15.33 -11.33 -4.06
C VAL A 267 14.05 -11.86 -3.44
N VAL A 268 12.95 -11.15 -3.68
CA VAL A 268 11.62 -11.54 -3.24
C VAL A 268 10.80 -11.81 -4.49
N THR A 269 10.49 -13.09 -4.72
CA THR A 269 9.62 -13.51 -5.83
C THR A 269 8.22 -13.76 -5.29
N TYR A 270 7.26 -13.10 -5.92
CA TYR A 270 5.83 -13.24 -5.67
C TYR A 270 5.24 -14.19 -6.73
N PRO A 271 4.44 -15.21 -6.35
CA PRO A 271 3.74 -16.03 -7.32
C PRO A 271 2.69 -15.23 -8.14
#